data_AF-K1LCU6-F1
#
_entry.id   AF-K1LCU6-F1
#
_cell.length_a   1.000
_cell.length_b   1.000
_cell.length_c   1.000
_cell.angle_alpha   90.00
_cell.angle_beta   90.00
_cell.angle_gamma   90.00
#
_symmetry.space_group_name_H-M   'P 1'
#
loop_
_entity.id
_entity.type
_entity.pdbx_description
1 polymer ?
#
loop_
_entity_poly.entity_id
_entity_poly.type
_entity_poly.pdbx_seq_one_letter_code
_entity_poly.pdbx_strand_id
1 'polypeptide(L)'
;MANFTGGLNADGKSLISSAIANKKPIVINKLLINGAEAKNLVINRDGNKIKVSGQYDNMTMADNRTLNKIDVRASVEGVGDKVIASFTASQGDVVPPRSAHPWVATYTVNLVVSSDASVGITYKVQSGIGKYEVPIGDGSNREYTVTHNLGTRSVIVQLYQNGQPYEEYLFEVYRPNENQIKVVANRALTKNEFVLVVIG
;
A
#
# COMPACT_ATOMS: atom_id res chain seq x y z
N MET A 1 -11.32 7.10 12.95
CA MET A 1 -10.32 8.01 12.38
C MET A 1 -9.97 9.03 13.43
N ALA A 2 -8.77 8.91 13.96
CA ALA A 2 -8.22 9.81 14.95
C ALA A 2 -7.95 11.18 14.32
N ASN A 3 -8.01 12.23 15.14
CA ASN A 3 -7.66 13.57 14.70
C ASN A 3 -6.15 13.75 14.77
N PHE A 4 -5.51 13.84 13.61
CA PHE A 4 -4.09 14.14 13.50
C PHE A 4 -3.87 15.65 13.42
N THR A 5 -2.98 16.17 14.25
CA THR A 5 -2.61 17.59 14.29
C THR A 5 -1.12 17.75 14.03
N GLY A 6 -0.74 18.79 13.29
CA GLY A 6 0.66 19.01 12.93
C GLY A 6 0.83 20.01 11.80
N GLY A 7 2.04 20.04 11.24
CA GLY A 7 2.40 20.98 10.20
C GLY A 7 3.88 20.92 9.82
N LEU A 8 4.36 21.97 9.15
CA LEU A 8 5.75 22.09 8.73
C LEU A 8 6.69 22.12 9.95
N ASN A 9 7.73 21.30 9.90
CA ASN A 9 8.80 21.31 10.90
C ASN A 9 9.95 22.25 10.48
N ALA A 10 11.01 22.33 11.29
CA ALA A 10 12.16 23.20 11.04
C ALA A 10 12.88 22.84 9.72
N ASP A 11 13.06 21.54 9.45
CA ASP A 11 13.68 21.04 8.22
C ASP A 11 12.84 21.42 6.99
N GLY A 12 11.52 21.28 7.07
CA GLY A 12 10.58 21.67 6.02
C GLY A 12 10.67 23.16 5.70
N LYS A 13 10.72 24.02 6.72
CA LYS A 13 10.92 25.46 6.54
C LYS A 13 12.25 25.76 5.86
N SER A 14 13.34 25.14 6.31
CA SER A 14 14.68 25.31 5.73
C SER A 14 14.76 24.84 4.27
N LEU A 15 14.11 23.72 3.96
CA LEU A 15 14.05 23.15 2.63
C LEU A 15 13.22 24.02 1.67
N ILE A 16 12.09 24.58 2.15
CA ILE A 16 11.32 25.57 1.40
C ILE A 16 12.16 26.82 1.12
N SER A 17 12.85 27.35 2.13
CA SER A 17 13.73 28.52 1.94
C SER A 17 14.82 28.25 0.90
N SER A 18 15.43 27.06 0.94
CA SER A 18 16.45 26.64 -0.04
C SER A 18 15.87 26.49 -1.44
N ALA A 19 14.66 25.93 -1.58
CA ALA A 19 13.96 25.81 -2.85
C ALA A 19 13.69 27.17 -3.50
N ILE A 20 13.16 28.11 -2.72
CA ILE A 20 12.84 29.46 -3.17
C ILE A 20 14.12 30.21 -3.57
N ALA A 21 15.15 30.20 -2.71
CA ALA A 21 16.40 30.91 -2.96
C ALA A 21 17.10 30.42 -4.24
N ASN A 22 17.04 29.11 -4.51
CA ASN A 22 17.70 28.49 -5.66
C ASN A 22 16.77 28.30 -6.87
N LYS A 23 15.50 28.74 -6.78
CA LYS A 23 14.46 28.52 -7.81
C LYS A 23 14.32 27.05 -8.21
N LYS A 24 14.51 26.14 -7.26
CA LYS A 24 14.38 24.69 -7.45
C LYS A 24 13.02 24.22 -6.93
N PRO A 25 12.37 23.23 -7.58
CA PRO A 25 11.13 22.68 -7.07
C PRO A 25 11.36 21.86 -5.80
N ILE A 26 10.43 21.97 -4.86
CA ILE A 26 10.31 21.01 -3.75
C ILE A 26 9.62 19.77 -4.27
N VAL A 27 10.22 18.60 -4.13
CA VAL A 27 9.69 17.33 -4.64
C VAL A 27 9.20 16.46 -3.48
N ILE A 28 7.88 16.23 -3.38
CA ILE A 28 7.33 15.30 -2.38
C ILE A 28 7.57 13.87 -2.84
N ASN A 29 8.23 13.08 -1.98
CA ASN A 29 8.73 11.74 -2.34
C ASN A 29 8.01 10.61 -1.62
N LYS A 30 7.60 10.82 -0.36
CA LYS A 30 7.06 9.76 0.51
C LYS A 30 6.03 10.32 1.49
N LEU A 31 5.08 9.47 1.84
CA LEU A 31 4.29 9.58 3.05
C LEU A 31 4.72 8.43 3.97
N LEU A 32 5.08 8.73 5.21
CA LEU A 32 5.37 7.72 6.22
C LEU A 32 4.25 7.68 7.24
N ILE A 33 3.87 6.49 7.67
CA ILE A 33 2.86 6.24 8.70
C ILE A 33 3.54 5.41 9.78
N ASN A 34 3.70 5.98 10.97
CA ASN A 34 4.55 5.44 12.05
C ASN A 34 5.95 5.00 11.57
N GLY A 35 6.54 5.78 10.65
CA GLY A 35 7.87 5.51 10.08
C GLY A 35 7.90 4.51 8.93
N ALA A 36 6.82 3.77 8.67
CA ALA A 36 6.70 2.88 7.51
C ALA A 36 6.27 3.65 6.26
N GLU A 37 6.86 3.34 5.11
CA GLU A 37 6.47 3.95 3.83
C GLU A 37 5.05 3.52 3.44
N ALA A 38 4.20 4.51 3.18
CA ALA A 38 2.86 4.28 2.67
C ALA A 38 2.92 3.73 1.24
N LYS A 39 2.04 2.77 0.95
CA LYS A 39 1.78 2.25 -0.39
C LYS A 39 0.80 3.14 -1.13
N ASN A 40 0.70 2.97 -2.45
CA ASN A 40 -0.28 3.67 -3.27
C ASN A 40 -0.29 5.19 -3.04
N LEU A 41 0.92 5.78 -3.03
CA LEU A 41 1.10 7.21 -2.83
C LEU A 41 0.41 7.98 -3.97
N VAL A 42 -0.53 8.83 -3.62
CA VAL A 42 -1.23 9.73 -4.55
C VAL A 42 -0.99 11.15 -4.08
N ILE A 43 -0.56 12.02 -5.01
CA ILE A 43 -0.30 13.43 -4.71
C ILE A 43 -1.10 14.26 -5.70
N ASN A 44 -2.09 14.99 -5.23
CA ASN A 44 -2.95 15.82 -6.08
C ASN A 44 -2.85 17.28 -5.65
N ARG A 45 -2.85 18.18 -6.63
CA ARG A 45 -3.04 19.60 -6.36
C ARG A 45 -4.53 19.93 -6.39
N ASP A 46 -4.99 20.62 -5.35
CA ASP A 46 -6.37 21.11 -5.22
C ASP A 46 -6.32 22.60 -4.84
N GLY A 47 -6.31 23.45 -5.89
CA GLY A 47 -6.07 24.89 -5.74
C GLY A 47 -4.73 25.20 -5.08
N ASN A 48 -4.80 25.83 -3.90
CA ASN A 48 -3.62 26.20 -3.10
C ASN A 48 -3.19 25.11 -2.10
N LYS A 49 -3.78 23.92 -2.18
CA LYS A 49 -3.43 22.77 -1.34
C LYS A 49 -2.78 21.67 -2.17
N ILE A 50 -1.86 20.95 -1.56
CA ILE A 50 -1.36 19.67 -2.04
C ILE A 50 -1.91 18.60 -1.13
N LYS A 51 -2.73 17.72 -1.70
CA LYS A 51 -3.23 16.50 -1.09
C LYS A 51 -2.19 15.41 -1.28
N VAL A 52 -1.62 14.92 -0.19
CA VAL A 52 -0.71 13.76 -0.18
C VAL A 52 -1.45 12.63 0.52
N SER A 53 -1.77 11.56 -0.19
CA SER A 53 -2.46 10.41 0.37
C SER A 53 -1.70 9.11 0.14
N GLY A 54 -1.85 8.17 1.06
CA GLY A 54 -1.23 6.86 0.96
C GLY A 54 -1.84 5.86 1.93
N GLN A 55 -1.49 4.61 1.73
CA GLN A 55 -2.08 3.46 2.37
C GLN A 55 -1.07 2.76 3.30
N TYR A 56 -1.48 2.43 4.53
CA TYR A 56 -0.62 1.69 5.46
C TYR A 56 -0.63 0.18 5.19
N ASP A 57 0.53 -0.40 4.93
CA ASP A 57 0.65 -1.84 4.67
C ASP A 57 0.58 -2.66 5.98
N ASN A 58 -0.50 -3.43 6.15
CA ASN A 58 -0.71 -4.34 7.29
C ASN A 58 -0.44 -5.82 6.94
N MET A 59 0.15 -6.12 5.78
CA MET A 59 0.30 -7.50 5.28
C MET A 59 1.13 -8.40 6.19
N THR A 60 2.10 -7.84 6.92
CA THR A 60 3.05 -8.59 7.75
C THR A 60 2.73 -8.52 9.25
N MET A 61 1.61 -7.89 9.63
CA MET A 61 1.26 -7.72 11.03
C MET A 61 0.60 -8.99 11.60
N ALA A 62 1.07 -9.42 12.77
CA ALA A 62 0.44 -10.47 13.56
C ALA A 62 -0.66 -9.92 14.48
N ASP A 63 -0.45 -8.70 14.99
CA ASP A 63 -1.31 -8.07 16.00
C ASP A 63 -1.81 -6.70 15.55
N ASN A 64 -2.80 -6.16 16.27
CA ASN A 64 -3.28 -4.80 16.09
C ASN A 64 -2.16 -3.79 16.33
N ARG A 65 -2.15 -2.72 15.52
CA ARG A 65 -1.20 -1.61 15.70
C ARG A 65 -1.92 -0.28 15.73
N THR A 66 -1.57 0.56 16.69
CA THR A 66 -2.04 1.94 16.75
C THR A 66 -1.15 2.82 15.87
N LEU A 67 -1.75 3.47 14.89
CA LEU A 67 -1.12 4.42 13.98
C LEU A 67 -1.42 5.83 14.46
N ASN A 68 -0.38 6.58 14.83
CA ASN A 68 -0.54 7.86 15.52
C ASN A 68 0.46 8.93 15.07
N LYS A 69 1.25 8.63 14.04
CA LYS A 69 2.18 9.58 13.42
C LYS A 69 2.15 9.46 11.90
N ILE A 70 2.10 10.60 11.22
CA ILE A 70 2.19 10.72 9.77
C ILE A 70 3.27 11.75 9.46
N ASP A 71 4.26 11.37 8.64
CA ASP A 71 5.33 12.26 8.21
C ASP A 71 5.31 12.39 6.67
N VAL A 72 5.44 13.61 6.16
CA VAL A 72 5.62 13.87 4.73
C VAL A 72 7.10 14.11 4.46
N ARG A 73 7.67 13.38 3.50
CA ARG A 73 9.05 13.60 3.06
C ARG A 73 9.12 14.24 1.70
N ALA A 74 10.03 15.21 1.57
CA ALA A 74 10.31 15.89 0.33
C ALA A 74 11.80 16.19 0.20
N SER A 75 12.24 16.39 -1.03
CA SER A 75 13.60 16.76 -1.37
C SER A 75 13.65 18.00 -2.24
N VAL A 76 14.75 18.73 -2.15
CA VAL A 76 15.14 19.73 -3.14
C VAL A 76 16.49 19.29 -3.70
N GLU A 77 16.69 19.51 -4.99
CA GLU A 77 17.98 19.23 -5.65
C GLU A 77 19.12 19.93 -4.89
N GLY A 78 20.15 19.17 -4.50
CA GLY A 78 21.28 19.67 -3.70
C GLY A 78 21.08 19.71 -2.19
N VAL A 79 19.85 19.51 -1.67
CA VAL A 79 19.55 19.50 -0.21
C VAL A 79 19.25 18.09 0.31
N GLY A 80 18.73 17.21 -0.55
CA GLY A 80 18.39 15.83 -0.20
C GLY A 80 17.01 15.70 0.47
N ASP A 81 16.64 14.47 0.80
CA ASP A 81 15.32 14.10 1.30
C ASP A 81 15.18 14.34 2.81
N LYS A 82 14.15 15.09 3.21
CA LYS A 82 13.87 15.47 4.60
C LYS A 82 12.40 15.21 4.95
N VAL A 83 12.13 14.97 6.22
CA VAL A 83 10.76 15.08 6.75
C VAL A 83 10.41 16.56 6.79
N ILE A 84 9.45 17.00 6.00
CA ILE A 84 9.08 18.42 5.90
C ILE A 84 7.88 18.78 6.77
N ALA A 85 7.02 17.80 7.06
CA ALA A 85 5.85 17.98 7.90
C ALA A 85 5.60 16.70 8.71
N SER A 86 5.12 16.89 9.93
CA SER A 86 4.79 15.81 10.86
C SER A 86 3.44 16.08 11.51
N PHE A 87 2.63 15.04 11.62
CA PHE A 87 1.30 15.08 12.22
C PHE A 87 1.18 13.93 13.22
N THR A 88 0.66 14.21 14.40
CA THR A 88 0.48 13.22 15.46
C THR A 88 -0.96 13.21 15.98
N ALA A 89 -1.37 12.07 16.51
CA ALA A 89 -2.65 11.90 17.21
C ALA A 89 -2.40 11.28 18.58
N SER A 90 -3.13 11.74 19.61
CA SER A 90 -2.99 11.18 20.97
C SER A 90 -3.57 9.78 21.09
N GLN A 91 -4.73 9.53 20.46
CA GLN A 91 -5.40 8.22 20.46
C GLN A 91 -4.91 7.32 19.32
N GLY A 92 -4.63 7.90 18.15
CA GLY A 92 -4.28 7.14 16.94
C GLY A 92 -5.43 6.27 16.42
N ASP A 93 -5.23 5.69 15.25
CA ASP A 93 -6.15 4.72 14.65
C ASP A 93 -5.62 3.30 14.86
N VAL A 94 -6.44 2.42 15.42
CA VAL A 94 -6.09 1.01 15.58
C VAL A 94 -6.34 0.29 14.26
N VAL A 95 -5.26 -0.20 13.65
CA VAL A 95 -5.31 -1.00 12.44
C VAL A 95 -5.09 -2.47 12.80
N PRO A 96 -6.04 -3.37 12.48
CA PRO A 96 -5.89 -4.79 12.72
C PRO A 96 -4.99 -5.47 11.67
N PRO A 97 -4.50 -6.69 11.94
CA PRO A 97 -3.75 -7.47 10.95
C PRO A 97 -4.63 -7.82 9.75
N ARG A 98 -4.01 -8.05 8.58
CA ARG A 98 -4.74 -8.34 7.32
C ARG A 98 -5.68 -9.55 7.44
N SER A 99 -5.32 -10.53 8.27
CA SER A 99 -6.15 -11.71 8.56
C SER A 99 -7.49 -11.36 9.20
N ALA A 100 -7.58 -10.23 9.92
CA ALA A 100 -8.79 -9.77 10.59
C ALA A 100 -9.54 -8.68 9.80
N HIS A 101 -8.85 -7.89 8.97
CA HIS A 101 -9.49 -6.88 8.12
C HIS A 101 -8.67 -6.63 6.84
N PRO A 102 -9.23 -6.89 5.64
CA PRO A 102 -8.50 -6.75 4.39
C PRO A 102 -8.38 -5.31 3.89
N TRP A 103 -9.09 -4.36 4.51
CA TRP A 103 -9.08 -2.96 4.08
C TRP A 103 -7.92 -2.18 4.69
N VAL A 104 -7.27 -1.42 3.82
CA VAL A 104 -6.09 -0.64 4.13
C VAL A 104 -6.46 0.75 4.63
N ALA A 105 -5.91 1.16 5.78
CA ALA A 105 -6.07 2.52 6.29
C ALA A 105 -5.43 3.53 5.32
N THR A 106 -6.26 4.38 4.73
CA THR A 106 -5.83 5.45 3.82
C THR A 106 -5.74 6.76 4.59
N TYR A 107 -4.58 7.39 4.55
CA TYR A 107 -4.34 8.67 5.19
C TYR A 107 -4.19 9.75 4.12
N THR A 108 -4.76 10.93 4.37
CA THR A 108 -4.63 12.10 3.51
C THR A 108 -4.14 13.28 4.32
N VAL A 109 -3.05 13.89 3.87
CA VAL A 109 -2.51 15.13 4.39
C VAL A 109 -2.80 16.25 3.40
N ASN A 110 -3.29 17.38 3.89
CA ASN A 110 -3.44 18.60 3.10
C ASN A 110 -2.34 19.58 3.49
N LEU A 111 -1.42 19.87 2.56
CA LEU A 111 -0.37 20.89 2.73
C LEU A 111 -0.82 22.17 2.03
N VAL A 112 -0.83 23.30 2.73
CA VAL A 112 -1.11 24.60 2.11
C VAL A 112 0.18 25.14 1.49
N VAL A 113 0.11 25.56 0.23
CA VAL A 113 1.23 26.15 -0.51
C VAL A 113 1.11 27.67 -0.46
N SER A 114 2.15 28.35 0.03
CA SER A 114 2.24 29.82 -0.07
C SER A 114 2.43 30.24 -1.53
N SER A 115 1.98 31.44 -1.89
CA SER A 115 2.12 32.01 -3.24
C SER A 115 3.54 31.96 -3.79
N ASP A 116 4.54 32.00 -2.90
CA ASP A 116 5.95 32.17 -3.26
C ASP A 116 6.72 30.84 -3.40
N ALA A 117 6.09 29.69 -3.12
CA ALA A 117 6.74 28.38 -3.18
C ALA A 117 6.34 27.59 -4.43
N SER A 118 7.32 27.20 -5.26
CA SER A 118 7.13 26.23 -6.35
C SER A 118 7.26 24.79 -5.83
N VAL A 119 6.21 24.00 -5.99
CA VAL A 119 6.16 22.59 -5.56
C VAL A 119 6.16 21.70 -6.79
N GLY A 120 7.20 20.88 -6.95
CA GLY A 120 7.25 19.76 -7.87
C GLY A 120 6.61 18.51 -7.25
N ILE A 121 5.87 17.76 -8.04
CA ILE A 121 5.23 16.53 -7.59
C ILE A 121 5.92 15.37 -8.29
N THR A 122 6.55 14.47 -7.52
CA THR A 122 6.97 13.16 -8.06
C THR A 122 5.88 12.15 -7.75
N TYR A 123 5.11 11.80 -8.77
CA TYR A 123 4.19 10.67 -8.72
C TYR A 123 5.02 9.38 -8.74
N LYS A 124 5.11 8.67 -7.62
CA LYS A 124 5.43 7.25 -7.66
C LYS A 124 4.11 6.51 -7.86
N VAL A 125 3.75 6.27 -9.12
CA VAL A 125 2.73 5.27 -9.42
C VAL A 125 3.33 3.94 -8.99
N GLN A 126 2.86 3.38 -7.87
CA GLN A 126 3.15 1.98 -7.55
C GLN A 126 2.28 1.11 -8.46
N SER A 127 2.62 1.08 -9.75
CA SER A 127 2.18 0.05 -10.67
C SER A 127 3.06 -1.17 -10.45
N GLY A 128 2.98 -1.75 -9.24
CA GLY A 128 3.61 -3.01 -8.93
C GLY A 128 2.59 -4.12 -9.14
N ILE A 129 2.95 -5.13 -9.91
CA ILE A 129 2.16 -6.36 -10.03
C ILE A 129 2.10 -6.99 -8.62
N GLY A 130 0.92 -7.10 -8.05
CA GLY A 130 0.65 -7.73 -6.76
C GLY A 130 0.66 -9.25 -6.86
N LYS A 131 1.15 -9.92 -5.81
CA LYS A 131 1.19 -11.39 -5.69
C LYS A 131 0.41 -11.83 -4.44
N TYR A 132 -0.39 -12.87 -4.59
CA TYR A 132 -1.04 -13.60 -3.50
C TYR A 132 -0.76 -15.10 -3.66
N GLU A 133 -0.48 -15.80 -2.56
CA GLU A 133 -0.11 -17.22 -2.57
C GLU A 133 -0.73 -17.95 -1.38
N VAL A 134 -1.32 -19.13 -1.62
CA VAL A 134 -1.92 -19.94 -0.55
C VAL A 134 -1.92 -21.43 -0.92
N PRO A 135 -1.68 -22.35 0.03
CA PRO A 135 -1.90 -23.78 -0.20
C PRO A 135 -3.40 -24.07 -0.34
N ILE A 136 -3.75 -25.04 -1.20
CA ILE A 136 -5.11 -25.52 -1.43
C ILE A 136 -5.17 -27.05 -1.34
N GLY A 137 -6.35 -27.55 -0.97
CA GLY A 137 -6.63 -28.96 -0.75
C GLY A 137 -6.98 -29.25 0.70
N ASP A 138 -8.11 -29.92 0.91
CA ASP A 138 -8.65 -30.24 2.25
C ASP A 138 -8.98 -31.73 2.45
N GLY A 139 -8.70 -32.56 1.45
CA GLY A 139 -8.95 -34.01 1.45
C GLY A 139 -10.37 -34.42 1.05
N SER A 140 -11.28 -33.48 0.79
CA SER A 140 -12.71 -33.79 0.60
C SER A 140 -13.40 -33.02 -0.51
N ASN A 141 -13.07 -31.74 -0.70
CA ASN A 141 -13.75 -30.86 -1.64
C ASN A 141 -13.07 -30.86 -3.00
N ARG A 142 -13.87 -30.57 -4.03
CA ARG A 142 -13.41 -30.39 -5.41
C ARG A 142 -13.38 -28.93 -5.84
N GLU A 143 -13.95 -28.04 -5.04
CA GLU A 143 -14.06 -26.62 -5.35
C GLU A 143 -13.46 -25.77 -4.23
N TYR A 144 -12.66 -24.78 -4.61
CA TYR A 144 -11.93 -23.93 -3.66
C TYR A 144 -12.12 -22.46 -4.04
N THR A 145 -12.83 -21.70 -3.20
CA THR A 145 -12.95 -20.25 -3.36
C THR A 145 -11.88 -19.56 -2.52
N VAL A 146 -11.01 -18.79 -3.17
CA VAL A 146 -9.86 -18.11 -2.55
C VAL A 146 -9.98 -16.61 -2.75
N THR A 147 -9.78 -15.85 -1.66
CA THR A 147 -9.87 -14.38 -1.66
C THR A 147 -8.47 -13.76 -1.68
N HIS A 148 -8.05 -13.13 -2.79
CA HIS A 148 -6.71 -12.56 -2.98
C HIS A 148 -6.61 -11.06 -2.68
N ASN A 149 -7.72 -10.32 -2.70
CA ASN A 149 -7.78 -8.87 -2.42
C ASN A 149 -6.83 -8.01 -3.29
N LEU A 150 -6.70 -8.33 -4.58
CA LEU A 150 -5.89 -7.52 -5.52
C LEU A 150 -6.70 -6.43 -6.22
N GLY A 151 -8.02 -6.40 -6.05
CA GLY A 151 -8.88 -5.35 -6.63
C GLY A 151 -9.00 -5.40 -8.15
N THR A 152 -8.76 -6.57 -8.76
CA THR A 152 -8.87 -6.76 -10.22
C THR A 152 -9.22 -8.19 -10.57
N ARG A 153 -10.04 -8.39 -11.62
CA ARG A 153 -10.27 -9.71 -12.23
C ARG A 153 -9.15 -10.12 -13.18
N SER A 154 -8.34 -9.17 -13.64
CA SER A 154 -7.26 -9.38 -14.60
C SER A 154 -6.03 -10.00 -13.92
N VAL A 155 -6.22 -11.21 -13.39
CA VAL A 155 -5.20 -11.95 -12.65
C VAL A 155 -4.73 -13.19 -13.43
N ILE A 156 -3.42 -13.43 -13.37
CA ILE A 156 -2.79 -14.70 -13.73
C ILE A 156 -2.92 -15.63 -12.53
N VAL A 157 -3.43 -16.83 -12.75
CA VAL A 157 -3.62 -17.84 -11.72
C VAL A 157 -2.86 -19.09 -12.13
N GLN A 158 -1.93 -19.53 -11.30
CA GLN A 158 -1.13 -20.74 -11.51
C GLN A 158 -1.20 -21.62 -10.27
N LEU A 159 -1.16 -22.92 -10.47
CA LEU A 159 -1.17 -23.91 -9.39
C LEU A 159 0.07 -24.79 -9.52
N TYR A 160 0.85 -24.86 -8.45
CA TYR A 160 2.05 -25.68 -8.38
C TYR A 160 1.87 -26.80 -7.36
N GLN A 161 2.44 -27.97 -7.60
CA GLN A 161 2.52 -28.99 -6.56
C GLN A 161 3.20 -28.43 -5.31
N ASN A 162 2.61 -28.66 -4.14
CA ASN A 162 3.17 -28.19 -2.87
C ASN A 162 4.24 -29.17 -2.36
N GLY A 163 5.33 -29.27 -3.10
CA GLY A 163 6.41 -30.22 -2.87
C GLY A 163 7.25 -30.43 -4.12
N GLN A 164 8.35 -31.16 -4.02
CA GLN A 164 9.16 -31.53 -5.18
C GLN A 164 8.34 -32.42 -6.14
N PRO A 165 8.41 -32.22 -7.47
CA PRO A 165 9.27 -31.29 -8.23
C PRO A 165 8.71 -29.86 -8.47
N TYR A 166 7.61 -29.48 -7.81
CA TYR A 166 6.96 -28.17 -7.97
C TYR A 166 6.39 -27.93 -9.38
N GLU A 167 5.83 -28.99 -9.97
CA GLU A 167 5.21 -28.95 -11.29
C GLU A 167 3.99 -28.03 -11.34
N GLU A 168 3.79 -27.36 -12.47
CA GLU A 168 2.59 -26.58 -12.78
C GLU A 168 1.46 -27.50 -13.27
N TYR A 169 0.27 -27.30 -12.71
CA TYR A 169 -0.94 -28.03 -13.11
C TYR A 169 -2.02 -27.06 -13.56
N LEU A 170 -2.66 -27.41 -14.68
CA LEU A 170 -3.79 -26.65 -15.20
C LEU A 170 -5.06 -27.08 -14.48
N PHE A 171 -5.75 -26.10 -13.90
CA PHE A 171 -7.06 -26.26 -13.31
C PHE A 171 -8.06 -25.35 -13.99
N GLU A 172 -9.34 -25.69 -13.84
CA GLU A 172 -10.40 -24.78 -14.21
C GLU A 172 -10.50 -23.67 -13.16
N VAL A 173 -10.43 -22.41 -13.61
CA VAL A 173 -10.39 -21.22 -12.74
C VAL A 173 -11.45 -20.21 -13.17
N TYR A 174 -12.36 -19.93 -12.24
CA TYR A 174 -13.36 -18.87 -12.34
C TYR A 174 -12.91 -17.64 -11.54
N ARG A 175 -13.35 -16.45 -11.94
CA ARG A 175 -13.06 -15.15 -11.28
C ARG A 175 -14.36 -14.46 -10.88
N PRO A 176 -15.05 -14.91 -9.82
CA PRO A 176 -16.38 -14.42 -9.46
C PRO A 176 -16.44 -12.89 -9.31
N ASN A 177 -15.41 -12.30 -8.70
CA ASN A 177 -15.26 -10.85 -8.53
C ASN A 177 -13.78 -10.45 -8.49
N GLU A 178 -13.53 -9.16 -8.32
CA GLU A 178 -12.20 -8.52 -8.32
C GLU A 178 -11.26 -8.99 -7.21
N ASN A 179 -11.77 -9.70 -6.21
CA ASN A 179 -10.99 -10.13 -5.05
C ASN A 179 -11.01 -11.64 -4.85
N GLN A 180 -11.68 -12.40 -5.71
CA GLN A 180 -11.89 -13.84 -5.52
C GLN A 180 -11.64 -14.63 -6.80
N ILE A 181 -11.06 -15.81 -6.61
CA ILE A 181 -10.95 -16.86 -7.62
C ILE A 181 -11.60 -18.14 -7.08
N LYS A 182 -12.19 -18.93 -7.98
CA LYS A 182 -12.70 -20.28 -7.67
C LYS A 182 -11.95 -21.29 -8.53
N VAL A 183 -11.27 -22.23 -7.89
CA VAL A 183 -10.60 -23.36 -8.54
C VAL A 183 -11.53 -24.57 -8.51
N VAL A 184 -11.66 -25.27 -9.63
CA VAL A 184 -12.41 -26.52 -9.74
C VAL A 184 -11.46 -27.64 -10.14
N ALA A 185 -11.43 -28.68 -9.30
CA ALA A 185 -10.61 -29.87 -9.47
C ALA A 185 -11.47 -31.06 -9.94
N ASN A 186 -10.86 -31.98 -10.69
CA ASN A 186 -11.53 -33.21 -11.13
C ASN A 186 -11.68 -34.26 -10.02
N ARG A 187 -10.96 -34.09 -8.91
CA ARG A 187 -10.99 -34.95 -7.71
C ARG A 187 -10.88 -34.11 -6.44
N ALA A 188 -11.15 -34.72 -5.30
CA ALA A 188 -10.80 -34.12 -4.03
C ALA A 188 -9.27 -34.02 -3.95
N LEU A 189 -8.75 -32.82 -3.68
CA LEU A 189 -7.32 -32.61 -3.47
C LEU A 189 -6.96 -33.01 -2.05
N THR A 190 -5.86 -33.73 -1.88
CA THR A 190 -5.29 -34.04 -0.57
C THR A 190 -4.90 -32.75 0.16
N LYS A 191 -4.75 -32.83 1.49
CA LYS A 191 -4.51 -31.64 2.31
C LYS A 191 -3.26 -30.89 1.86
N ASN A 192 -3.43 -29.62 1.48
CA ASN A 192 -2.36 -28.75 0.97
C ASN A 192 -1.59 -29.35 -0.23
N GLU A 193 -2.24 -30.10 -1.12
CA GLU A 193 -1.60 -30.75 -2.28
C GLU A 193 -0.96 -29.74 -3.25
N PHE A 194 -1.56 -28.56 -3.42
CA PHE A 194 -1.10 -27.54 -4.37
C PHE A 194 -0.92 -26.19 -3.68
N VAL A 195 -0.06 -25.34 -4.24
CA VAL A 195 0.06 -23.91 -3.94
C VAL A 195 -0.55 -23.12 -5.09
N LEU A 196 -1.58 -22.35 -4.78
CA LEU A 196 -2.18 -21.39 -5.69
C LEU A 196 -1.42 -20.07 -5.64
N VAL A 197 -0.99 -19.60 -6.81
CA VAL A 197 -0.37 -18.29 -7.01
C VAL A 197 -1.29 -17.42 -7.85
N VAL A 198 -1.57 -16.21 -7.39
CA VAL A 198 -2.38 -15.19 -8.08
C VAL A 198 -1.53 -13.93 -8.25
N ILE A 199 -1.35 -13.49 -9.50
CA ILE A 199 -0.56 -12.32 -9.88
C ILE A 199 -1.48 -11.32 -10.60
N GLY A 200 -1.49 -10.04 -10.22
CA GLY A 200 -2.41 -9.04 -10.79
C GLY A 200 -2.06 -7.59 -10.53
#